data_AF-A0A8J4XCH0-F1
#
_entry.id   AF-A0A8J4XCH0-F1
#
_cell.length_a   1.000
_cell.length_b   1.000
_cell.length_c   1.000
_cell.angle_alpha   90.00
_cell.angle_beta   90.00
_cell.angle_gamma   90.00
#
_symmetry.space_group_name_H-M   'P 1'
#
loop_
_entity.id
_entity.type
_entity.pdbx_description
1 polymer ?
#
loop_
_entity_poly.entity_id
_entity_poly.type
_entity_poly.pdbx_seq_one_letter_code
_entity_poly.pdbx_strand_id
1 'polypeptide(L)'
;DNCSSVITALFERDYLSPMYALEFTIGFSGNLVVVLGYIFCLPAWKSTNVYLFNLSVSDLIFLCTLPELSYSYAHDFKKISSALCLTNRYILNVNMYSSILFMMW
;
A
#
# COMPACT_ATOMS: atom_id res chain seq x y z
N ASP A 1 33.89 -13.51 -8.62
CA ASP A 1 32.71 -13.02 -7.86
C ASP A 1 31.87 -11.92 -8.53
N ASN A 2 32.15 -11.48 -9.76
CA ASN A 2 31.37 -10.43 -10.45
C ASN A 2 30.22 -10.94 -11.35
N CYS A 3 30.08 -12.25 -11.56
CA CYS A 3 29.08 -12.78 -12.50
C CYS A 3 27.67 -12.81 -11.89
N SER A 4 27.55 -13.16 -10.60
CA SER A 4 26.25 -13.15 -9.91
C SER A 4 25.65 -11.76 -9.80
N SER A 5 26.44 -10.72 -9.51
CA SER A 5 25.91 -9.35 -9.38
C SER A 5 25.37 -8.79 -10.70
N VAL A 6 25.98 -9.13 -11.84
CA VAL A 6 25.51 -8.72 -13.17
C VAL A 6 24.21 -9.43 -13.55
N ILE A 7 24.10 -10.73 -13.25
CA ILE A 7 22.87 -11.51 -13.53
C ILE A 7 21.71 -11.02 -12.67
N THR A 8 21.95 -10.72 -11.38
CA THR A 8 20.91 -10.19 -10.48
C THR A 8 20.42 -8.82 -10.94
N ALA A 9 21.33 -7.91 -11.34
CA ALA A 9 20.96 -6.59 -11.84
C ALA A 9 20.13 -6.65 -13.14
N LEU A 10 20.42 -7.61 -14.03
CA LEU A 10 19.63 -7.84 -15.25
C LEU A 10 18.22 -8.38 -14.90
N PHE A 11 18.13 -9.35 -13.98
CA PHE A 11 16.84 -9.88 -13.53
C PHE A 11 15.98 -8.84 -12.81
N GLU A 12 16.58 -8.02 -11.94
CA GLU A 12 15.88 -6.93 -11.26
C GLU A 12 15.36 -5.89 -12.25
N ARG A 13 16.14 -5.56 -13.27
CA ARG A 13 15.77 -4.54 -14.24
C ARG A 13 14.76 -5.02 -15.28
N ASP A 14 14.95 -6.22 -15.82
CA ASP A 14 14.10 -6.74 -16.91
C ASP A 14 12.83 -7.43 -16.39
N TYR A 15 12.82 -7.90 -15.14
CA TYR A 15 11.69 -8.65 -14.58
C TYR A 15 11.03 -7.95 -13.40
N LEU A 16 11.81 -7.47 -12.44
CA LEU A 16 11.28 -6.90 -11.20
C LEU A 16 10.71 -5.49 -11.41
N SER A 17 11.40 -4.64 -12.19
CA SER A 17 10.93 -3.29 -12.52
C SER A 17 9.58 -3.26 -13.26
N PRO A 18 9.35 -4.04 -14.35
CA PRO A 18 8.04 -4.07 -15.00
C PRO A 18 6.96 -4.71 -14.12
N MET A 19 7.28 -5.74 -13.31
CA MET A 19 6.32 -6.33 -12.39
C MET A 19 5.86 -5.34 -11.32
N TYR A 20 6.78 -4.59 -10.70
CA TYR A 20 6.42 -3.53 -9.76
C TYR A 20 5.62 -2.40 -10.41
N ALA A 21 5.92 -2.03 -11.66
CA ALA A 21 5.13 -1.05 -12.40
C ALA A 21 3.71 -1.56 -12.71
N LEU A 22 3.56 -2.85 -13.03
CA LEU A 22 2.27 -3.49 -13.27
C LEU A 22 1.46 -3.62 -11.98
N GLU A 23 2.06 -4.10 -10.89
CA GLU A 23 1.43 -4.14 -9.56
C GLU A 23 1.04 -2.75 -9.09
N PHE A 24 1.90 -1.74 -9.30
CA PHE A 24 1.57 -0.36 -9.00
C PHE A 24 0.38 0.12 -9.83
N THR A 25 0.39 -0.02 -11.14
CA THR A 25 -0.70 0.53 -11.99
C THR A 25 -2.03 -0.19 -11.78
N ILE A 26 -2.02 -1.53 -11.76
CA ILE A 26 -3.23 -2.36 -11.58
C ILE A 26 -3.73 -2.24 -10.15
N GLY A 27 -2.83 -2.39 -9.18
CA GLY A 27 -3.17 -2.32 -7.77
C GLY A 27 -3.59 -0.91 -7.33
N PHE A 28 -2.95 0.15 -7.83
CA PHE A 28 -3.27 1.52 -7.44
C PHE A 28 -4.65 1.90 -7.98
N SER A 29 -4.90 1.64 -9.26
CA SER A 29 -6.22 1.91 -9.86
C SER A 29 -7.32 1.10 -9.19
N GLY A 30 -7.12 -0.21 -8.96
CA GLY A 30 -8.09 -1.07 -8.29
C GLY A 30 -8.42 -0.62 -6.87
N ASN A 31 -7.39 -0.44 -6.04
CA ASN A 31 -7.58 -0.02 -4.64
C ASN A 31 -8.13 1.41 -4.54
N LEU A 32 -7.72 2.32 -5.42
CA LEU A 32 -8.24 3.69 -5.44
C LEU A 32 -9.73 3.73 -5.83
N VAL A 33 -10.15 2.95 -6.83
CA VAL A 33 -11.56 2.85 -7.23
C VAL A 33 -12.41 2.31 -6.06
N VAL A 34 -11.89 1.35 -5.31
CA VAL A 34 -12.55 0.81 -4.12
C VAL A 34 -12.70 1.88 -3.04
N VAL A 35 -11.63 2.61 -2.71
CA VAL A 35 -11.64 3.75 -1.75
C VAL A 35 -12.65 4.82 -2.17
N LEU A 36 -12.61 5.25 -3.44
CA LEU A 36 -13.51 6.26 -3.98
C LEU A 36 -14.96 5.75 -3.99
N GLY A 37 -15.18 4.49 -4.39
CA GLY A 37 -16.49 3.86 -4.35
C GLY A 37 -17.10 3.85 -2.94
N TYR A 38 -16.29 3.59 -1.91
CA TYR A 38 -16.74 3.66 -0.52
C TYR A 38 -17.07 5.09 -0.07
N ILE A 39 -16.26 6.09 -0.45
CA ILE A 39 -16.49 7.49 -0.07
C ILE A 39 -17.73 8.08 -0.76
N PHE A 40 -17.91 7.81 -2.06
CA PHE A 40 -18.96 8.45 -2.86
C PHE A 40 -20.29 7.68 -2.89
N CYS A 41 -20.26 6.35 -2.72
CA CYS A 41 -21.41 5.51 -3.04
C CYS A 41 -22.06 4.83 -1.80
N LEU A 42 -21.42 4.85 -0.63
CA LEU A 42 -21.97 4.22 0.58
C LEU A 42 -22.45 5.24 1.63
N PRO A 43 -23.77 5.43 1.80
CA PRO A 43 -24.33 6.30 2.83
C PRO A 43 -24.29 5.72 4.26
N ALA A 44 -23.99 4.42 4.41
CA ALA A 44 -23.94 3.75 5.71
C ALA A 44 -22.62 2.96 5.90
N TRP A 45 -21.82 3.38 6.87
CA TRP A 45 -20.55 2.75 7.22
C TRP A 45 -20.79 1.60 8.21
N LYS A 46 -20.83 0.38 7.70
CA LYS A 46 -20.82 -0.88 8.49
C LYS A 46 -19.38 -1.27 8.80
N SER A 47 -19.13 -2.00 9.91
CA SER A 47 -17.78 -2.44 10.32
C SER A 47 -17.01 -3.17 9.22
N THR A 48 -17.69 -3.98 8.40
CA THR A 48 -17.09 -4.65 7.24
C THR A 48 -16.57 -3.67 6.18
N ASN A 49 -17.29 -2.57 5.93
CA ASN A 49 -16.90 -1.57 4.93
C ASN A 49 -15.75 -0.69 5.44
N VAL A 50 -15.69 -0.41 6.76
CA VAL A 50 -14.53 0.26 7.39
C VAL A 50 -13.27 -0.59 7.27
N TYR A 51 -13.39 -1.90 7.49
CA TYR A 51 -12.28 -2.83 7.33
C TYR A 51 -11.78 -2.89 5.89
N LEU A 52 -12.68 -3.03 4.91
CA LEU A 52 -12.33 -3.05 3.49
C LEU A 52 -11.72 -1.72 3.02
N PHE A 53 -12.22 -0.59 3.53
CA PHE A 53 -11.62 0.71 3.29
C PHE A 53 -10.19 0.79 3.83
N ASN A 54 -9.96 0.35 5.07
CA ASN A 54 -8.62 0.35 5.66
C ASN A 54 -7.65 -0.60 4.93
N LEU A 55 -8.14 -1.77 4.50
CA LEU A 55 -7.39 -2.72 3.70
C LEU A 55 -6.90 -2.06 2.40
N SER A 56 -7.82 -1.48 1.61
CA SER A 56 -7.46 -0.79 0.36
C SER A 56 -6.53 0.41 0.55
N VAL A 57 -6.64 1.16 1.65
CA VAL A 57 -5.67 2.22 1.97
C VAL A 57 -4.29 1.64 2.31
N SER A 58 -4.23 0.54 3.05
CA SER A 58 -2.98 -0.17 3.34
C SER A 58 -2.31 -0.69 2.06
N ASP A 59 -3.09 -1.23 1.13
CA ASP A 59 -2.60 -1.66 -0.19
C ASP A 59 -2.07 -0.49 -1.03
N LEU A 60 -2.76 0.66 -1.07
CA LEU A 60 -2.24 1.87 -1.73
C LEU A 60 -0.91 2.32 -1.14
N ILE A 61 -0.79 2.26 0.19
CA ILE A 61 0.44 2.59 0.91
C ILE A 61 1.57 1.62 0.53
N PHE A 62 1.28 0.31 0.48
CA PHE A 62 2.24 -0.71 0.07
C PHE A 62 2.73 -0.46 -1.37
N LEU A 63 1.81 -0.19 -2.28
CA LEU A 63 2.11 0.11 -3.68
C LEU A 63 2.93 1.40 -3.83
N CYS A 64 2.65 2.44 -3.05
CA CYS A 64 3.47 3.66 -3.00
C CYS A 64 4.85 3.41 -2.38
N THR A 65 5.01 2.39 -1.53
CA THR A 65 6.31 2.04 -0.93
C THR A 65 7.23 1.34 -1.92
N LEU A 66 6.71 0.55 -2.87
CA LEU A 66 7.50 -0.16 -3.89
C LEU A 66 8.45 0.76 -4.70
N PRO A 67 7.99 1.85 -5.34
CA PRO A 67 8.87 2.75 -6.09
C PRO A 67 9.85 3.47 -5.15
N GLU A 68 9.39 3.82 -3.95
CA GLU A 68 10.25 4.45 -2.94
C GLU A 68 11.38 3.53 -2.49
N LEU A 69 11.14 2.22 -2.36
CA LEU A 69 12.12 1.24 -1.93
C LEU A 69 13.20 1.06 -2.99
N SER A 70 12.82 1.04 -4.28
CA SER A 70 13.76 1.05 -5.40
C SER A 70 14.62 2.32 -5.43
N TYR A 71 14.02 3.47 -5.14
CA TYR A 71 14.72 4.76 -5.11
C TYR A 71 15.61 4.89 -3.87
N SER A 72 15.16 4.39 -2.72
CA SER A 72 15.89 4.37 -1.45
C SER A 72 17.13 3.49 -1.53
N TYR A 73 17.05 2.34 -2.21
CA TYR A 73 18.21 1.50 -2.52
C TYR A 73 19.27 2.24 -3.36
N ALA A 74 18.86 3.20 -4.19
CA ALA A 74 19.76 3.98 -5.04
C ALA A 74 20.28 5.28 -4.39
N HIS A 75 19.55 5.85 -3.42
CA HIS A 75 19.83 7.21 -2.91
C HIS A 75 19.77 7.38 -1.37
N ASP A 76 19.65 6.32 -0.58
CA ASP A 76 19.68 6.36 0.91
C ASP A 76 18.55 7.22 1.55
N PHE A 77 17.41 7.40 0.85
CA PHE A 77 16.27 8.18 1.33
C PHE A 77 15.33 7.32 2.19
N LYS A 78 15.43 7.42 3.52
CA LYS A 78 14.67 6.64 4.52
C LYS A 78 13.31 7.24 4.93
N LYS A 79 12.95 8.44 4.45
CA LYS A 79 11.90 9.29 5.06
C LYS A 79 10.45 8.93 4.69
N ILE A 80 10.13 8.53 3.47
CA ILE A 80 8.73 8.22 3.09
C ILE A 80 8.22 6.96 3.79
N SER A 81 9.03 5.90 3.88
CA SER A 81 8.54 4.62 4.43
C SER A 81 8.08 4.75 5.88
N SER A 82 8.68 5.70 6.62
CA SER A 82 8.31 6.03 7.99
C SER A 82 6.92 6.66 8.08
N ALA A 83 6.58 7.58 7.17
CA ALA A 83 5.27 8.23 7.14
C ALA A 83 4.16 7.22 6.81
N LEU A 84 4.41 6.36 5.82
CA LEU A 84 3.51 5.30 5.38
C LEU A 84 3.25 4.26 6.50
N CYS A 85 4.29 3.84 7.21
CA CYS A 85 4.17 2.96 8.38
C CYS A 85 3.32 3.59 9.50
N LEU A 86 3.54 4.88 9.80
CA LEU A 86 2.76 5.61 10.80
C LEU A 86 1.27 5.68 10.41
N THR A 87 0.99 6.00 9.14
CA THR A 87 -0.38 6.06 8.61
C THR A 87 -1.08 4.72 8.72
N ASN A 88 -0.45 3.62 8.29
CA ASN A 88 -1.03 2.28 8.40
C ASN A 88 -1.35 1.92 9.86
N ARG A 89 -0.40 2.16 10.78
CA ARG A 89 -0.60 1.93 12.22
C ARG A 89 -1.76 2.76 12.77
N TYR A 90 -1.92 4.00 12.32
CA TYR A 90 -3.01 4.88 12.78
C TYR A 90 -4.38 4.39 12.31
N ILE A 91 -4.51 4.04 11.02
CA ILE A 91 -5.79 3.59 10.45
C ILE A 91 -6.19 2.23 11.03
N LEU A 92 -5.27 1.29 11.21
CA LEU A 92 -5.52 0.03 11.93
C LEU A 92 -6.07 0.25 13.34
N ASN A 93 -5.48 1.19 14.08
CA ASN A 93 -5.94 1.50 15.42
C ASN A 93 -7.36 2.08 15.40
N VAL A 94 -7.61 3.07 14.54
CA VAL A 94 -8.95 3.67 14.39
C VAL A 94 -9.99 2.65 13.95
N ASN A 95 -9.66 1.73 13.04
CA ASN A 95 -10.55 0.66 12.58
C ASN A 95 -10.90 -0.32 13.71
N MET A 96 -9.91 -0.72 14.52
CA MET A 96 -10.14 -1.58 15.67
C MET A 96 -11.07 -0.90 16.70
N TYR A 97 -10.79 0.35 17.05
CA TYR A 97 -11.63 1.11 18.00
C TYR A 97 -13.04 1.37 17.46
N SER A 98 -13.17 1.71 16.17
CA SER A 98 -14.47 1.91 15.52
C SER A 98 -15.30 0.63 15.49
N SER A 99 -14.68 -0.53 15.21
CA SER A 99 -15.36 -1.82 15.23
C SER A 99 -15.84 -2.22 16.63
N ILE A 100 -15.03 -1.95 17.67
CA ILE A 100 -15.40 -2.19 19.07
C ILE A 100 -16.56 -1.29 19.48
N LEU A 101 -16.50 0.00 19.18
CA LEU A 101 -17.56 0.96 19.49
C LEU A 101 -18.89 0.63 18.80
N PHE A 102 -18.84 0.14 17.55
CA PHE A 102 -20.02 -0.28 16.81
C PHE A 102 -20.61 -1.62 17.29
N MET A 103 -19.81 -2.48 17.93
CA MET A 103 -20.35 -3.70 18.58
C MET A 103 -20.89 -3.42 19.98
N MET A 104 -20.36 -2.41 20.66
CA MET A 104 -20.78 -2.01 22.01
C MET A 104 -22.10 -1.23 22.01
N TRP A 105 -22.53 -0.71 20.85
CA TRP A 105 -23.75 0.05 20.67
C TRP A 105 -24.73 -0.70 19.77
#